data_AF-A0A3D0ESK4-F1
#
_entry.id   AF-A0A3D0ESK4-F1
#
_cell.length_a   1.000
_cell.length_b   1.000
_cell.length_c   1.000
_cell.angle_alpha   90.00
_cell.angle_beta   90.00
_cell.angle_gamma   90.00
#
_symmetry.space_group_name_H-M   'P 1'
#
loop_
_entity.id
_entity.type
_entity.pdbx_description
1 polymer ?
#
loop_
_entity_poly.entity_id
_entity_poly.type
_entity_poly.pdbx_seq_one_letter_code
_entity_poly.pdbx_strand_id
1 'polypeptide(L)' 'NIAGKTAEEFTKTWLSMASIKELIDPQQLADLIAFIVSPLGRTISGQALNVDGDLQCLM' A
#
# COMPACT_ATOMS: atom_id res chain seq x y z
N ASN A 1 7.75 8.78 19.63
CA ASN A 1 8.31 9.08 18.30
C ASN A 1 9.38 8.05 17.99
N ILE A 2 9.12 7.10 17.09
CA ILE A 2 9.89 5.84 16.96
C ILE A 2 11.24 6.04 16.22
N ALA A 3 11.58 7.26 15.77
CA ALA A 3 12.86 7.53 15.09
C ALA A 3 13.36 8.98 15.25
N GLY A 4 12.90 9.74 16.24
CA GLY A 4 13.27 11.16 16.41
C GLY A 4 12.73 12.13 15.35
N LYS A 5 12.03 11.63 14.32
CA LYS A 5 11.36 12.42 13.28
C LYS A 5 9.91 12.77 13.65
N THR A 6 9.40 13.87 13.11
CA THR A 6 7.98 14.23 13.17
C THR A 6 7.14 13.33 12.26
N ALA A 7 5.82 13.27 12.50
CA ALA A 7 4.91 12.54 11.64
C ALA A 7 4.93 13.06 10.18
N GLU A 8 5.06 14.38 10.02
CA GLU A 8 5.16 15.03 8.71
C GLU A 8 6.43 14.63 7.96
N GLU A 9 7.59 14.65 8.64
CA GLU A 9 8.86 14.22 8.05
C GLU A 9 8.84 12.75 7.63
N PHE A 10 8.19 11.91 8.43
CA PHE A 10 7.99 10.51 8.10
C PHE A 10 7.14 10.37 6.85
N THR A 11 5.94 10.97 6.82
CA THR A 11 5.04 10.96 5.66
C THR A 11 5.74 11.45 4.40
N LYS A 12 6.44 12.59 4.47
CA LYS A 12 7.19 13.13 3.33
C LYS A 12 8.25 12.16 2.80
N THR A 13 8.97 11.48 3.70
CA THR A 13 9.97 10.49 3.33
C THR A 13 9.31 9.32 2.58
N TRP A 14 8.24 8.75 3.11
CA TRP A 14 7.54 7.62 2.47
C TRP A 14 6.92 8.00 1.12
N LEU A 15 6.25 9.14 1.04
CA LEU A 15 5.68 9.62 -0.21
C LEU A 15 6.76 9.93 -1.26
N SER A 16 7.99 10.26 -0.86
CA SER A 16 9.08 10.43 -1.84
C SER A 16 9.45 9.11 -2.53
N MET A 17 9.25 7.97 -1.85
CA MET A 17 9.61 6.63 -2.34
C MET A 17 8.46 5.90 -3.05
N ALA A 18 7.21 6.31 -2.84
CA ALA A 18 6.05 5.73 -3.51
C ALA A 18 5.81 6.38 -4.88
N SER A 19 5.43 5.63 -5.92
CA SER A 19 5.01 6.24 -7.19
C SER A 19 3.69 7.01 -7.04
N ILE A 20 2.75 6.47 -6.26
CA ILE A 20 1.50 7.14 -5.90
C ILE A 20 1.76 8.01 -4.66
N LYS A 21 1.56 9.32 -4.79
CA LYS A 21 1.91 10.32 -3.76
C LYS A 21 0.81 10.53 -2.71
N GLU A 22 0.20 9.43 -2.28
CA GLU A 22 -0.82 9.42 -1.22
C GLU A 22 -0.54 8.31 -0.20
N LEU A 23 -1.03 8.51 1.02
CA LEU A 23 -1.08 7.43 2.00
C LEU A 23 -2.25 6.52 1.66
N ILE A 24 -2.05 5.22 1.83
CA ILE A 24 -3.10 4.23 1.57
C ILE A 24 -4.25 4.41 2.55
N ASP A 25 -5.45 4.58 2.00
CA ASP A 25 -6.69 4.53 2.77
C ASP A 25 -6.99 3.05 3.11
N PRO A 26 -7.25 2.70 4.38
CA PRO A 26 -7.66 1.35 4.77
C PRO A 26 -8.81 0.77 3.92
N GLN A 27 -9.70 1.61 3.41
CA GLN A 27 -10.80 1.19 2.53
C GLN A 27 -10.28 0.62 1.20
N GLN A 28 -9.19 1.16 0.64
CA GLN A 28 -8.60 0.64 -0.60
C GLN A 28 -8.09 -0.80 -0.43
N LEU A 29 -7.51 -1.14 0.73
CA LEU A 29 -7.13 -2.51 1.06
C LEU A 29 -8.36 -3.41 1.21
N ALA A 30 -9.39 -2.93 1.90
CA ALA A 30 -10.64 -3.67 2.06
C ALA A 30 -11.33 -3.95 0.71
N ASP A 31 -11.30 -2.99 -0.22
CA ASP A 31 -11.87 -3.13 -1.55
C ASP A 31 -11.12 -4.17 -2.39
N LEU A 32 -9.79 -4.23 -2.30
CA LEU A 32 -9.02 -5.30 -2.94
C LEU A 32 -9.41 -6.67 -2.38
N ILE A 33 -9.54 -6.80 -1.06
CA ILE A 33 -9.97 -8.06 -0.43
C ILE A 33 -11.36 -8.44 -0.94
N ALA A 34 -12.31 -7.50 -0.95
CA ALA A 34 -13.67 -7.72 -1.45
C ALA A 34 -13.68 -8.18 -2.92
N PHE A 35 -12.82 -7.60 -3.76
CA PHE A 35 -12.65 -8.03 -5.15
C PHE A 35 -12.11 -9.47 -5.25
N ILE A 36 -11.05 -9.80 -4.51
CA ILE A 36 -10.40 -11.13 -4.56
C ILE A 36 -11.36 -12.22 -4.08
N VAL A 37 -12.16 -11.99 -3.04
CA VAL A 37 -13.11 -12.98 -2.52
C VAL A 37 -14.36 -13.13 -3.39
N SER A 38 -14.59 -12.20 -4.32
CA SER A 38 -15.72 -12.27 -5.25
C SER A 38 -15.52 -13.34 -6.33
N PRO A 39 -16.58 -13.71 -7.10
CA PRO A 39 -16.44 -14.61 -8.24
C PRO A 39 -15.44 -14.15 -9.32
N LEU A 40 -15.10 -12.85 -9.34
CA LEU A 40 -14.10 -12.28 -10.25
C LEU A 40 -12.68 -12.76 -9.89
N GLY A 41 -12.41 -13.01 -8.60
CA GLY A 41 -11.12 -13.48 -8.12
C GLY A 41 -10.91 -14.99 -8.18
N ARG A 42 -11.88 -15.78 -8.68
CA ARG A 42 -11.88 -17.26 -8.58
C ARG A 42 -10.64 -17.98 -9.16
N THR A 43 -9.88 -17.33 -10.03
CA THR A 43 -8.65 -17.89 -10.64
C THR A 43 -7.37 -17.18 -10.17
N ILE A 44 -7.46 -16.28 -9.18
CA ILE A 44 -6.32 -15.59 -8.59
C ILE A 44 -5.89 -16.38 -7.36
N SER A 45 -4.76 -17.06 -7.45
CA SER A 45 -4.22 -17.88 -6.36
C SER A 45 -2.69 -17.87 -6.36
N GLY A 46 -2.10 -18.01 -5.17
CA GLY A 46 -0.65 -18.07 -4.97
C GLY A 46 0.11 -16.76 -5.25
N GLN A 47 -0.60 -15.64 -5.44
CA GLN A 47 0.02 -14.33 -5.69
C GLN A 47 0.16 -13.54 -4.39
N ALA A 48 1.25 -12.77 -4.29
CA ALA A 48 1.33 -11.65 -3.36
C ALA A 48 0.84 -10.40 -4.10
N LEU A 49 -0.23 -9.77 -3.60
CA LEU A 49 -0.79 -8.55 -4.17
C LEU A 49 -0.52 -7.39 -3.21
N ASN A 50 0.28 -6.42 -3.66
CA ASN A 50 0.65 -5.27 -2.84
C ASN A 50 -0.36 -4.13 -2.99
N VAL A 51 -0.66 -3.44 -1.89
CA VAL A 51 -1.43 -2.18 -1.85
C VAL A 51 -0.58 -1.17 -1.10
N ASP A 52 0.43 -0.64 -1.78
CA ASP A 52 1.52 0.09 -1.13
C ASP A 52 1.94 1.37 -1.89
N GLY A 53 1.18 1.74 -2.93
CA GLY A 53 1.48 2.93 -3.74
C GLY A 53 2.71 2.75 -4.64
N ASP A 54 3.12 1.51 -4.89
CA ASP A 54 4.35 1.15 -5.60
C ASP A 54 5.56 1.78 -4.91
N LEU A 55 5.82 1.28 -3.70
CA LEU A 55 6.97 1.69 -2.91
C LEU A 55 8.27 1.20 -3.56
N GLN A 56 8.99 2.12 -4.18
CA GLN A 56 10.30 1.92 -4.78
C GLN A 56 11.40 1.93 -3.69
N CYS A 57 11.21 1.12 -2.64
CA CYS A 57 12.10 1.07 -1.47
C CYS A 57 13.09 -0.11 -1.52
N LEU A 58 12.95 -1.02 -2.50
CA LEU A 58 13.79 -2.21 -2.62
C LEU A 58 14.51 -2.22 -3.97
N MET A 59 15.82 -1.98 -3.92
CA MET A 59 16.80 -2.43 -4.91
C MET A 59 17.45 -3.71 -4.40
#